data_AF-A0A962ZP30-F1
#
_entry.id   AF-A0A962ZP30-F1
#
_cell.length_a   1.000
_cell.length_b   1.000
_cell.length_c   1.000
_cell.angle_alpha   90.00
_cell.angle_beta   90.00
_cell.angle_gamma   90.00
#
_symmetry.space_group_name_H-M   'P 1'
#
loop_
_entity.id
_entity.type
_entity.pdbx_description
1 polymer ?
#
loop_
_entity_poly.entity_id
_entity_poly.type
_entity_poly.pdbx_seq_one_letter_code
_entity_poly.pdbx_strand_id
1 'polypeptide(L)'
;QIFEVMAVAGQVEQAARGLIYRMPVSKGFVNIDSVYSETRHAATLPQIIRAIDDLKGNKAWRERDAFTGRTRAGLTGRAERPTNTQAWSLLSVVVNRDMTRQVSLDLLERGIPGASIDFLQLHPASDDLQHRELAHIRCVVETPLAVDLEQGMLEAAHEPMMVYRQVVSRLVTYTAGESPARKRKVYRGVAVNTD
;
A
#
# COMPACT_ATOMS: atom_id res chain seq x y z
N GLN A 1 -0.63 -11.92 -13.17
CA GLN A 1 -1.78 -12.34 -12.33
C GLN A 1 -1.56 -12.07 -10.83
N ILE A 2 -0.34 -12.18 -10.28
CA ILE A 2 -0.05 -11.99 -8.83
C ILE A 2 -0.61 -10.67 -8.26
N PHE A 3 -0.40 -9.53 -8.93
CA PHE A 3 -0.88 -8.22 -8.46
C PHE A 3 -2.38 -8.18 -8.14
N GLU A 4 -3.19 -8.83 -9.00
CA GLU A 4 -4.65 -8.87 -8.82
C GLU A 4 -5.06 -9.76 -7.66
N VAL A 5 -4.32 -10.86 -7.45
CA VAL A 5 -4.53 -11.73 -6.30
C VAL A 5 -4.18 -10.99 -5.00
N MET A 6 -3.10 -10.21 -4.99
CA MET A 6 -2.71 -9.39 -3.85
C MET A 6 -3.75 -8.31 -3.52
N ALA A 7 -4.25 -7.61 -4.54
CA ALA A 7 -5.29 -6.60 -4.36
C ALA A 7 -6.57 -7.18 -3.74
N VAL A 8 -6.99 -8.35 -4.21
CA VAL A 8 -8.17 -9.08 -3.68
C VAL A 8 -7.92 -9.57 -2.25
N ALA A 9 -6.75 -10.17 -1.99
CA ALA A 9 -6.39 -10.66 -0.65
C ALA A 9 -6.31 -9.51 0.37
N GLY A 10 -5.78 -8.36 -0.04
CA GLY A 10 -5.70 -7.15 0.79
C GLY A 10 -7.01 -6.38 0.95
N GLN A 11 -8.08 -6.76 0.24
CA GLN A 11 -9.38 -6.07 0.26
C GLN A 11 -9.25 -4.55 0.00
N VAL A 12 -8.33 -4.16 -0.89
CA VAL A 12 -7.96 -2.75 -1.17
C VAL A 12 -9.14 -1.95 -1.73
N GLU A 13 -10.16 -2.64 -2.23
CA GLU A 13 -11.40 -2.04 -2.74
C GLU A 13 -12.33 -1.50 -1.63
N GLN A 14 -12.07 -1.80 -0.35
CA GLN A 14 -12.85 -1.27 0.77
C GLN A 14 -12.28 0.07 1.26
N ALA A 15 -13.17 0.94 1.71
CA ALA A 15 -12.78 2.22 2.32
C ALA A 15 -11.78 2.00 3.46
N ALA A 16 -10.78 2.88 3.55
CA ALA A 16 -9.70 2.86 4.54
C ALA A 16 -8.78 1.62 4.51
N ARG A 17 -8.81 0.79 3.46
CA ARG A 17 -7.85 -0.32 3.25
C ARG A 17 -6.63 0.05 2.40
N GLY A 18 -6.49 1.34 2.06
CA GLY A 18 -5.34 1.89 1.35
C GLY A 18 -5.44 1.75 -0.17
N LEU A 19 -4.29 1.77 -0.84
CA LEU A 19 -4.15 1.60 -2.28
C LEU A 19 -3.01 0.62 -2.58
N ILE A 20 -3.06 -0.06 -3.72
CA ILE A 20 -1.97 -0.91 -4.21
C ILE A 20 -1.61 -0.51 -5.62
N TYR A 21 -0.32 -0.32 -5.87
CA TYR A 21 0.19 0.10 -7.17
C TYR A 21 1.38 -0.75 -7.59
N ARG A 22 1.63 -0.78 -8.90
CA ARG A 22 2.77 -1.47 -9.49
C ARG A 22 3.56 -0.49 -10.34
N MET A 23 4.84 -0.36 -10.04
CA MET A 23 5.79 0.42 -10.82
C MET A 23 6.89 -0.49 -11.40
N PRO A 24 7.38 -0.23 -12.62
CA PRO A 24 8.55 -0.92 -13.13
C PRO A 24 9.81 -0.44 -12.40
N VAL A 25 10.66 -1.37 -11.96
CA VAL A 25 11.97 -1.08 -11.38
C VAL A 25 13.06 -1.75 -12.22
N SER A 26 14.16 -1.05 -12.46
CA SER A 26 15.29 -1.57 -13.25
C SER A 26 16.18 -2.52 -12.44
N LYS A 27 16.32 -2.25 -11.14
CA LYS A 27 17.04 -3.06 -10.15
C LYS A 27 16.28 -2.99 -8.83
N GLY A 28 16.20 -4.10 -8.10
CA GLY A 28 15.59 -4.17 -6.77
C GLY A 28 16.58 -4.76 -5.79
N PHE A 29 16.85 -4.04 -4.70
CA PHE A 29 17.56 -4.60 -3.55
C PHE A 29 16.52 -5.09 -2.55
N VAL A 30 16.51 -6.40 -2.29
CA VAL A 30 15.60 -6.99 -1.30
C VAL A 30 16.42 -7.29 -0.06
N ASN A 31 16.43 -6.35 0.90
CA ASN A 31 16.95 -6.67 2.24
C ASN A 31 15.84 -7.39 3.01
N ILE A 32 15.80 -8.72 2.93
CA ILE A 32 14.97 -9.50 3.84
C ILE A 32 15.78 -9.60 5.12
N ASP A 33 15.65 -8.61 6.01
CA ASP A 33 16.05 -8.79 7.40
C ASP A 33 15.09 -9.83 7.99
N SER A 34 15.43 -11.10 7.82
CA SER A 34 14.79 -12.16 8.57
C SER A 34 15.19 -11.97 10.02
N VAL A 35 14.42 -11.17 10.75
CA VAL A 35 14.48 -11.13 12.21
C VAL A 35 14.06 -12.52 12.67
N TYR A 36 15.05 -13.37 12.93
CA TYR A 36 14.86 -14.63 13.62
C TYR A 36 14.50 -14.28 15.06
N SER A 37 13.20 -14.10 15.32
CA SER A 37 12.69 -14.08 16.68
C SER A 37 12.97 -15.45 17.29
N GLU A 38 13.67 -15.50 18.43
CA GLU A 38 13.67 -16.68 19.31
C GLU A 38 12.25 -16.89 19.84
N THR A 39 11.38 -17.45 19.01
CA THR A 39 10.10 -17.96 19.48
C THR A 39 10.39 -19.17 20.36
N ARG A 40 9.79 -19.19 21.56
CA ARG A 40 9.78 -20.28 22.56
C ARG A 40 9.07 -21.54 22.04
N HIS A 41 9.51 -22.05 20.90
CA HIS A 41 9.03 -23.28 20.31
C HIS A 41 10.20 -24.26 20.32
N ALA A 42 9.96 -25.47 20.85
CA ALA A 42 10.99 -26.51 20.96
C ALA A 42 11.51 -27.02 19.59
N ALA A 43 10.93 -26.54 18.49
CA ALA A 43 11.31 -26.85 17.13
C ALA A 43 11.16 -25.61 16.24
N THR A 44 12.09 -25.45 15.30
CA THR A 44 12.05 -24.41 14.28
C THR A 44 10.93 -24.67 13.27
N LEU A 45 10.42 -23.63 12.61
CA LEU A 45 9.40 -23.78 11.56
C LEU A 45 9.77 -24.83 10.49
N PRO A 46 11.01 -24.88 9.96
CA PRO A 46 11.44 -25.94 9.06
C PRO A 46 11.32 -27.36 9.65
N GLN A 47 11.60 -27.53 10.95
CA GLN A 47 11.46 -28.83 11.64
C GLN A 47 9.99 -29.24 11.78
N ILE A 48 9.12 -28.29 12.13
CA ILE A 48 7.67 -28.53 12.21
C ILE A 48 7.12 -28.93 10.83
N ILE A 49 7.50 -28.18 9.79
CA ILE A 49 7.08 -28.45 8.41
C ILE A 49 7.56 -29.83 7.95
N ARG A 50 8.80 -30.22 8.26
CA ARG A 50 9.35 -31.54 7.94
C ARG A 50 8.61 -32.65 8.67
N ALA A 51 8.32 -32.48 9.95
CA ALA A 51 7.55 -33.45 10.72
C ALA A 51 6.13 -33.63 10.14
N ILE A 52 5.49 -32.56 9.66
CA ILE A 52 4.18 -32.66 9.01
C ILE A 52 4.30 -33.38 7.65
N ASP A 53 5.33 -33.11 6.85
CA ASP A 53 5.58 -33.86 5.61
C ASP A 53 5.77 -35.36 5.88
N ASP A 54 6.57 -35.71 6.89
CA ASP A 54 6.83 -37.09 7.28
C ASP A 54 5.53 -37.76 7.78
N LEU A 55 4.71 -37.03 8.55
CA LEU A 55 3.41 -37.50 9.05
C LEU A 55 2.36 -37.65 7.94
N LYS A 56 2.39 -36.79 6.93
CA LYS A 56 1.45 -36.82 5.79
C LYS A 56 1.93 -37.73 4.66
N GLY A 57 3.20 -38.15 4.67
CA GLY A 57 3.82 -38.98 3.63
C GLY A 57 3.93 -38.30 2.26
N ASN A 58 3.54 -37.04 2.15
CA ASN A 58 3.63 -36.23 0.95
C ASN A 58 3.55 -34.73 1.30
N LYS A 59 3.86 -33.88 0.32
CA LYS A 59 3.85 -32.42 0.46
C LYS A 59 2.54 -31.77 -0.01
N ALA A 60 1.54 -32.57 -0.41
CA ALA A 60 0.31 -32.06 -1.03
C ALA A 60 -0.57 -31.27 -0.05
N TRP A 61 -0.42 -31.46 1.26
CA TRP A 61 -1.11 -30.65 2.27
C TRP A 61 -0.68 -29.18 2.25
N ARG A 62 0.55 -28.90 1.76
CA ARG A 62 1.04 -27.53 1.56
C ARG A 62 0.31 -26.82 0.42
N GLU A 63 -0.38 -27.55 -0.45
CA GLU A 63 -1.09 -27.02 -1.61
C GLU A 63 -2.52 -26.54 -1.28
N ARG A 64 -3.00 -26.76 -0.05
CA ARG A 64 -4.31 -26.27 0.41
C ARG A 64 -4.19 -24.87 1.01
N ASP A 65 -4.20 -23.87 0.13
CA ASP A 65 -4.94 -22.59 0.26
C ASP A 65 -4.43 -21.46 -0.65
N ALA A 66 -3.48 -21.73 -1.56
CA ALA A 66 -3.14 -20.73 -2.58
C ALA A 66 -4.14 -20.69 -3.74
N PHE A 67 -4.82 -21.79 -4.11
CA PHE A 67 -5.47 -21.84 -5.43
C PHE A 67 -6.59 -22.89 -5.66
N THR A 68 -7.32 -23.37 -4.64
CA THR A 68 -8.49 -24.24 -4.91
C THR A 68 -9.79 -23.44 -4.99
N GLY A 69 -10.25 -23.23 -6.22
CA GLY A 69 -11.50 -22.58 -6.56
C GLY A 69 -12.71 -23.36 -6.05
N ARG A 70 -13.16 -23.05 -4.84
CA ARG A 70 -14.58 -23.13 -4.52
C ARG A 70 -15.22 -21.85 -5.02
N THR A 71 -15.96 -21.97 -6.11
CA THR A 71 -17.11 -21.13 -6.44
C THR A 71 -17.92 -20.91 -5.16
N ARG A 72 -17.67 -19.79 -4.47
CA ARG A 72 -18.58 -19.28 -3.45
C ARG A 72 -19.84 -18.88 -4.19
N ALA A 73 -20.93 -19.58 -3.86
CA ALA A 73 -22.29 -19.24 -4.22
C ALA A 73 -22.49 -17.72 -4.14
N GLY A 74 -22.80 -17.08 -5.27
CA GLY A 74 -23.17 -15.67 -5.33
C GLY A 74 -22.10 -14.67 -5.80
N LEU A 75 -20.87 -15.07 -6.12
CA LEU A 75 -19.89 -14.18 -6.78
C LEU A 75 -19.96 -14.28 -8.31
N THR A 76 -21.17 -14.29 -8.87
CA THR A 76 -21.39 -13.89 -10.26
C THR A 76 -21.36 -12.37 -10.30
N GLY A 77 -20.15 -11.84 -10.32
CA GLY A 77 -19.88 -10.43 -10.27
C GLY A 77 -18.39 -10.23 -10.35
N ARG A 78 -17.79 -10.69 -11.46
CA ARG A 78 -16.56 -10.09 -11.95
C ARG A 78 -16.95 -8.67 -12.36
N ALA A 79 -17.16 -7.79 -11.38
CA ALA A 79 -17.22 -6.37 -11.63
C ALA A 79 -15.93 -6.08 -12.39
N GLU A 80 -16.09 -5.58 -13.61
CA GLU A 80 -14.95 -5.08 -14.37
C GLU A 80 -14.22 -4.13 -13.45
N ARG A 81 -12.99 -4.51 -13.10
CA ARG A 81 -12.17 -3.71 -12.22
C ARG A 81 -12.01 -2.36 -12.90
N PRO A 82 -12.27 -1.23 -12.23
CA PRO A 82 -11.94 0.06 -12.77
C PRO A 82 -10.41 0.17 -12.80
N THR A 83 -9.80 -0.37 -13.85
CA THR A 83 -8.49 0.09 -14.31
C THR A 83 -8.75 1.49 -14.83
N ASN A 84 -8.57 2.50 -13.97
CA ASN A 84 -8.63 3.87 -14.43
C ASN A 84 -7.54 4.03 -15.52
N THR A 85 -7.98 4.35 -16.74
CA THR A 85 -7.12 4.47 -17.94
C THR A 85 -6.21 5.70 -17.87
N GLN A 86 -6.44 6.56 -16.89
CA GLN A 86 -5.64 7.73 -16.62
C GLN A 86 -4.20 7.36 -16.26
N ALA A 87 -3.25 8.20 -16.68
CA ALA A 87 -1.86 8.04 -16.33
C ALA A 87 -1.66 8.41 -14.85
N TRP A 88 -1.06 7.51 -14.08
CA TRP A 88 -0.77 7.68 -12.66
C TRP A 88 0.73 7.77 -12.42
N SER A 89 1.12 8.50 -11.38
CA SER A 89 2.50 8.58 -10.95
C SER A 89 2.61 8.56 -9.43
N LEU A 90 3.62 7.85 -8.95
CA LEU A 90 4.07 7.93 -7.57
C LEU A 90 4.97 9.16 -7.48
N LEU A 91 4.54 10.15 -6.73
CA LEU A 91 5.38 11.27 -6.29
C LEU A 91 6.05 10.87 -4.98
N SER A 92 7.37 10.99 -4.93
CA SER A 92 8.19 10.74 -3.76
C SER A 92 8.94 12.01 -3.38
N VAL A 93 8.82 12.39 -2.12
CA VAL A 93 9.47 13.57 -1.55
C VAL A 93 10.28 13.12 -0.35
N VAL A 94 11.57 13.36 -0.36
CA VAL A 94 12.47 13.09 0.77
C VAL A 94 12.98 14.42 1.33
N VAL A 95 12.69 14.65 2.61
CA VAL A 95 13.01 15.89 3.32
C VAL A 95 13.61 15.59 4.70
N ASN A 96 14.18 16.59 5.36
CA ASN A 96 14.48 16.50 6.78
C ASN A 96 13.21 16.19 7.58
N ARG A 97 13.34 15.41 8.66
CA ARG A 97 12.21 15.01 9.51
C ARG A 97 11.37 16.20 9.99
N ASP A 98 11.99 17.33 10.30
CA ASP A 98 11.28 18.53 10.79
C ASP A 98 10.31 19.13 9.76
N MET A 99 10.60 18.95 8.46
CA MET A 99 9.77 19.45 7.36
C MET A 99 8.56 18.58 7.06
N THR A 100 8.47 17.39 7.68
CA THR A 100 7.38 16.42 7.41
C THR A 100 6.01 17.06 7.54
N ARG A 101 5.80 17.87 8.58
CA ARG A 101 4.52 18.49 8.87
C ARG A 101 4.14 19.50 7.79
N GLN A 102 5.06 20.39 7.44
CA GLN A 102 4.83 21.44 6.45
C GLN A 102 4.47 20.81 5.09
N VAL A 103 5.31 19.89 4.60
CA VAL A 103 5.07 19.21 3.32
C VAL A 103 3.75 18.45 3.32
N SER A 104 3.38 17.81 4.43
CA SER A 104 2.10 17.12 4.54
C SER A 104 0.91 18.08 4.46
N LEU A 105 1.01 19.26 5.07
CA LEU A 105 -0.02 20.29 4.99
C LEU A 105 -0.13 20.86 3.58
N ASP A 106 1.00 21.16 2.93
CA ASP A 106 1.03 21.66 1.55
C ASP A 106 0.36 20.67 0.57
N LEU A 107 0.58 19.36 0.76
CA LEU A 107 -0.11 18.32 -0.02
C LEU A 107 -1.61 18.28 0.26
N LEU A 108 -2.03 18.45 1.52
CA LEU A 108 -3.44 18.49 1.91
C LEU A 108 -4.16 19.71 1.33
N GLU A 109 -3.53 20.90 1.36
CA GLU A 109 -4.07 22.12 0.77
C GLU A 109 -4.26 21.99 -0.75
N ARG A 110 -3.44 21.17 -1.39
CA ARG A 110 -3.54 20.80 -2.81
C ARG A 110 -4.50 19.63 -3.08
N GLY A 111 -5.26 19.19 -2.07
CA GLY A 111 -6.30 18.18 -2.20
C GLY A 111 -5.80 16.74 -2.18
N ILE A 112 -4.64 16.45 -1.58
CA ILE A 112 -4.01 15.13 -1.57
C ILE A 112 -4.00 14.55 -0.15
N PRO A 113 -5.11 13.92 0.30
CA PRO A 113 -5.22 13.37 1.66
C PRO A 113 -4.62 11.97 1.83
N GLY A 114 -3.98 11.42 0.80
CA GLY A 114 -3.54 10.01 0.73
C GLY A 114 -2.03 9.77 0.82
N ALA A 115 -1.26 10.73 1.34
CA ALA A 115 0.19 10.57 1.45
C ALA A 115 0.57 9.54 2.52
N SER A 116 1.46 8.62 2.17
CA SER A 116 2.13 7.70 3.08
C SER A 116 3.46 8.32 3.52
N ILE A 117 3.83 8.14 4.79
CA ILE A 117 5.05 8.72 5.35
C ILE A 117 5.86 7.63 6.01
N ASP A 118 7.13 7.51 5.62
CA ASP A 118 8.12 6.64 6.24
C ASP A 118 9.29 7.49 6.77
N PHE A 119 9.93 7.06 7.86
CA PHE A 119 11.13 7.72 8.37
C PHE A 119 12.37 6.94 7.98
N LEU A 120 13.40 7.65 7.53
CA LEU A 120 14.64 7.11 7.00
C LEU A 120 15.81 7.65 7.82
N GLN A 121 16.87 6.86 7.95
CA GLN A 121 18.15 7.31 8.47
C GLN A 121 19.16 7.39 7.33
N LEU A 122 19.72 8.57 7.10
CA LEU A 122 20.79 8.74 6.12
C LEU A 122 22.10 8.25 6.73
N HIS A 123 22.69 7.24 6.10
CA HIS A 123 24.05 6.80 6.37
C HIS A 123 24.96 7.45 5.31
N PRO A 124 25.69 8.53 5.66
CA PRO A 124 26.60 9.18 4.74
C PRO A 124 27.78 8.25 4.41
N ALA A 125 28.34 8.38 3.21
CA ALA A 125 29.50 7.59 2.78
C ALA A 125 30.81 7.96 3.52
N SER A 126 30.80 9.06 4.27
CA SER A 126 31.93 9.59 5.03
C SER A 126 31.56 9.69 6.51
N ASP A 127 32.42 9.16 7.39
CA ASP A 127 32.23 9.07 8.85
C ASP A 127 32.05 10.42 9.57
N ASP A 128 32.42 11.54 8.94
CA ASP A 128 32.33 12.88 9.55
C ASP A 128 30.93 13.49 9.55
N LEU A 129 29.95 12.86 8.90
CA LEU A 129 28.59 13.37 8.84
C LEU A 129 27.72 12.67 9.89
N GLN A 130 27.17 13.46 10.82
CA GLN A 130 26.19 12.99 11.80
C GLN A 130 25.01 12.32 11.09
N HIS A 131 24.50 11.23 11.67
CA HIS A 131 23.26 10.59 11.22
C HIS A 131 22.15 11.63 11.11
N ARG A 132 21.55 11.76 9.93
CA ARG A 132 20.41 12.65 9.69
C ARG A 132 19.15 11.83 9.51
N GLU A 133 18.13 12.15 10.29
CA GLU A 133 16.79 11.59 10.11
C GLU A 133 16.05 12.34 9.00
N LEU A 134 15.55 11.58 8.03
CA LEU A 134 14.78 12.06 6.91
C LEU A 134 13.36 11.50 6.99
N ALA A 135 12.43 12.17 6.33
CA ALA A 135 11.09 11.66 6.07
C ALA A 135 10.92 11.45 4.57
N HIS A 136 10.33 10.32 4.20
CA HIS A 136 9.95 9.96 2.85
C HIS A 136 8.43 9.99 2.75
N ILE A 137 7.93 10.98 2.04
CA ILE A 137 6.51 11.20 1.81
C ILE A 137 6.19 10.71 0.40
N ARG A 138 5.21 9.82 0.30
CA ARG A 138 4.83 9.11 -0.94
C ARG A 138 3.36 9.29 -1.20
N CYS A 139 2.99 9.76 -2.38
CA CYS A 139 1.58 9.80 -2.80
C CYS A 139 1.44 9.34 -4.25
N VAL A 140 0.35 8.63 -4.54
CA VAL A 140 -0.01 8.26 -5.90
C VAL A 140 -1.08 9.22 -6.38
N VAL A 141 -0.77 9.98 -7.42
CA VAL A 141 -1.66 10.99 -8.00
C VAL A 141 -1.65 10.88 -9.52
N GLU A 142 -2.55 11.59 -10.18
CA GLU A 142 -2.58 11.66 -11.64
C GLU A 142 -1.29 12.30 -12.17
N THR A 143 -0.79 11.82 -13.31
CA THR A 143 0.49 12.26 -13.86
C THR A 143 0.59 13.78 -14.08
N PRO A 144 -0.43 14.49 -14.62
CA PRO A 144 -0.36 15.95 -14.76
C PRO A 144 -0.16 16.66 -13.41
N LEU A 145 -0.98 16.29 -12.42
CA LEU A 145 -0.86 16.84 -11.06
C LEU A 145 0.49 16.50 -10.43
N ALA A 146 1.03 15.30 -10.66
CA ALA A 146 2.35 14.92 -10.17
C ALA A 146 3.47 15.83 -10.73
N VAL A 147 3.39 16.21 -12.01
CA VAL A 147 4.36 17.12 -12.66
C VAL A 147 4.26 18.52 -12.06
N ASP A 148 3.03 19.03 -11.89
CA ASP A 148 2.80 20.35 -11.31
C ASP A 148 3.29 20.44 -9.86
N LEU A 149 3.09 19.38 -9.08
CA LEU A 149 3.58 19.27 -7.70
C LEU A 149 5.10 19.19 -7.64
N GLU A 150 5.71 18.34 -8.47
CA GLU A 150 7.16 18.18 -8.55
C GLU A 150 7.83 19.53 -8.83
N GLN A 151 7.34 20.25 -9.83
CA GLN A 151 7.87 21.57 -10.18
C GLN A 151 7.62 22.60 -9.06
N GLY A 152 6.39 22.67 -8.53
CA GLY A 152 6.06 23.63 -7.47
C GLY A 152 6.82 23.39 -6.16
N MET A 153 7.12 22.13 -5.81
CA MET A 153 7.92 21.80 -4.63
C MET A 153 9.38 22.16 -4.81
N LEU A 154 9.95 21.93 -5.99
CA LEU A 154 11.33 22.32 -6.31
C LEU A 154 11.50 23.84 -6.33
N GLU A 155 10.51 24.58 -6.83
CA GLU A 155 10.53 26.06 -6.83
C GLU A 155 10.37 26.64 -5.41
N ALA A 156 9.55 26.02 -4.57
CA ALA A 156 9.32 26.45 -3.18
C ALA A 156 10.36 25.89 -2.19
N ALA A 157 11.38 25.17 -2.66
CA ALA A 157 12.36 24.53 -1.80
C ALA A 157 13.31 25.55 -1.16
N HIS A 158 13.16 25.77 0.15
CA HIS A 158 14.06 26.60 0.95
C HIS A 158 15.13 25.79 1.70
N GLU A 159 14.98 24.47 1.71
CA GLU A 159 15.85 23.49 2.36
C GLU A 159 16.17 22.35 1.39
N PRO A 160 17.27 21.61 1.57
CA PRO A 160 17.60 20.46 0.73
C PRO A 160 16.48 19.42 0.77
N MET A 161 15.86 19.19 -0.39
CA MET A 161 14.86 18.15 -0.60
C MET A 161 15.17 17.36 -1.86
N MET A 162 14.76 16.10 -1.89
CA MET A 162 14.79 15.27 -3.08
C MET A 162 13.37 14.95 -3.49
N VAL A 163 12.98 15.41 -4.67
CA VAL A 163 11.68 15.12 -5.28
C VAL A 163 11.90 14.28 -6.51
N TYR A 164 11.18 13.19 -6.64
CA TYR A 164 11.21 12.38 -7.84
C TYR A 164 9.87 11.70 -8.09
N ARG A 165 9.63 11.39 -9.36
CA ARG A 165 8.39 10.80 -9.83
C ARG A 165 8.64 9.48 -10.55
N GLN A 166 7.75 8.52 -10.34
CA GLN A 166 7.79 7.22 -11.02
C GLN A 166 6.42 6.91 -11.63
N VAL A 167 6.42 6.50 -12.90
CA VAL A 167 5.19 6.11 -13.59
C VAL A 167 4.62 4.84 -12.97
N VAL A 168 3.33 4.86 -12.67
CA VAL A 168 2.60 3.72 -12.12
C VAL A 168 1.93 2.96 -13.26
N SER A 169 2.32 1.69 -13.45
CA SER A 169 1.80 0.82 -14.51
C SER A 169 0.42 0.25 -14.23
N ARG A 170 0.06 0.12 -12.94
CA ARG A 170 -1.24 -0.34 -12.46
C ARG A 170 -1.53 0.27 -11.11
N LEU A 171 -2.77 0.69 -10.90
CA LEU A 171 -3.30 1.19 -9.63
C LEU A 171 -4.62 0.46 -9.36
N VAL A 172 -4.80 0.02 -8.12
CA VAL A 172 -6.09 -0.39 -7.58
C VAL A 172 -6.29 0.40 -6.30
N THR A 173 -7.45 1.05 -6.22
CA THR A 173 -7.90 1.84 -5.09
C THR A 173 -9.35 1.49 -4.83
N TYR A 174 -9.84 1.80 -3.62
CA TYR A 174 -11.26 1.75 -3.38
C TYR A 174 -11.96 2.78 -4.27
N THR A 175 -13.07 2.37 -4.87
CA THR A 175 -14.02 3.32 -5.43
C THR A 175 -15.04 3.59 -4.33
N ALA A 176 -15.17 4.85 -3.93
CA ALA A 176 -16.33 5.25 -3.15
C ALA A 176 -17.54 5.13 -4.08
N GLY A 177 -18.17 3.96 -4.10
CA GLY A 177 -19.51 3.85 -4.67
C GLY A 177 -20.42 4.83 -3.95
N GLU A 178 -21.42 5.38 -4.65
CA GLU A 178 -22.52 6.07 -3.99
C GLU A 178 -22.97 5.21 -2.82
N SER A 179 -22.88 5.75 -1.60
CA SER A 179 -23.35 5.02 -0.42
C SER A 179 -24.80 4.66 -0.69
N PRO A 180 -25.20 3.37 -0.76
CA PRO A 180 -26.58 3.03 -1.01
C PRO A 180 -27.39 3.72 0.10
N ALA A 181 -28.34 4.57 -0.30
CA ALA A 181 -29.13 5.40 0.59
C ALA A 181 -29.40 4.64 1.88
N ARG A 182 -28.89 5.17 3.00
CA ARG A 182 -28.87 4.53 4.32
C ARG A 182 -30.22 3.84 4.54
N LYS A 183 -30.27 2.51 4.43
CA LYS A 183 -31.54 1.77 4.56
C LYS A 183 -32.16 2.20 5.89
N ARG A 184 -33.37 2.81 5.84
CA ARG A 184 -34.12 3.19 7.05
C ARG A 184 -34.08 2.00 8.00
N LYS A 185 -33.65 2.23 9.24
CA LYS A 185 -33.66 1.16 10.25
C LYS A 185 -35.11 0.74 10.44
N VAL A 186 -35.45 -0.46 10.01
CA VAL A 186 -36.76 -1.06 10.24
C VAL A 186 -36.64 -1.92 11.48
N TYR A 187 -37.35 -1.58 12.55
CA TYR A 187 -37.49 -2.42 13.73
C TYR A 187 -38.90 -2.99 13.75
N ARG A 188 -39.03 -4.33 13.74
CA ARG A 188 -40.32 -5.04 13.70
C ARG A 188 -41.30 -4.52 12.62
N GLY A 189 -40.82 -4.32 11.40
CA GLY A 189 -41.66 -3.90 10.27
C GLY A 189 -42.04 -2.42 10.24
N VAL A 190 -41.63 -1.62 11.23
CA VAL A 190 -41.87 -0.16 11.24
C VAL A 190 -40.56 0.57 11.01
N ALA A 191 -40.57 1.50 10.05
CA ALA A 191 -39.40 2.26 9.66
C ALA A 191 -39.18 3.45 10.61
N VAL A 192 -38.13 3.37 11.42
CA VAL A 192 -37.79 4.34 12.46
C VAL A 192 -37.11 5.55 11.81
N ASN A 193 -37.66 6.75 12.03
CA ASN A 193 -36.93 8.00 11.76
C ASN A 193 -35.98 8.25 12.93
N THR A 194 -34.71 8.42 12.61
CA THR A 194 -33.74 9.00 13.53
C THR A 194 -33.59 10.46 13.13
N ASP A 195 -34.11 11.36 13.96
CA ASP A 195 -33.75 12.79 13.92
C ASP A 195 -32.24 12.98 14.18
#